data_AF-A0A820M238-F1
#
_entry.id   AF-A0A820M238-F1
#
_cell.length_a   1.000
_cell.length_b   1.000
_cell.length_c   1.000
_cell.angle_alpha   90.00
_cell.angle_beta   90.00
_cell.angle_gamma   90.00
#
_symmetry.space_group_name_H-M   'P 1'
#
loop_
_entity.id
_entity.type
_entity.pdbx_description
1 polymer ?
#
loop_
_entity_poly.entity_id
_entity_poly.type
_entity_poly.pdbx_seq_one_letter_code
_entity_poly.pdbx_strand_id
1 'polypeptide(L)' 'MKSRQAVTAHIYPKSKSSHMKFSGLNLSDTNHPRNCLRLATEIEHAFDKKYLTIIEENGQLKIFLLNKTISSQRITTVS' A
#
# COMPACT_ATOMS: atom_id res chain seq x y z
N MET A 1 -25.90 -6.13 3.05
CA MET A 1 -24.43 -6.04 3.20
C MET A 1 -23.89 -5.33 1.98
N LYS A 2 -23.23 -4.17 2.11
CA LYS A 2 -22.65 -3.48 0.93
C LYS A 2 -21.45 -4.29 0.44
N SER A 3 -21.47 -4.68 -0.83
CA SER A 3 -20.31 -5.29 -1.50
C SER A 3 -19.12 -4.35 -1.34
N ARG A 4 -18.02 -4.84 -0.74
CA ARG A 4 -16.78 -4.07 -0.65
C ARG A 4 -16.17 -4.03 -2.04
N GLN A 5 -16.36 -2.92 -2.74
CA GLN A 5 -15.78 -2.73 -4.06
C GLN A 5 -14.26 -2.64 -3.93
N ALA A 6 -13.58 -3.52 -4.67
CA ALA A 6 -12.13 -3.49 -4.77
C ALA A 6 -11.71 -2.54 -5.91
N VAL A 7 -10.71 -1.70 -5.64
CA VAL A 7 -10.13 -0.72 -6.56
C VAL A 7 -8.65 -1.00 -6.77
N THR A 8 -8.09 -0.43 -7.84
CA THR A 8 -6.67 -0.59 -8.19
C THR A 8 -5.87 0.60 -7.66
N ALA A 9 -5.02 0.36 -6.67
CA ALA A 9 -4.06 1.31 -6.14
C ALA A 9 -2.70 1.15 -6.83
N HIS A 10 -2.01 2.25 -7.15
CA HIS A 10 -0.65 2.19 -7.69
C HIS A 10 0.37 2.38 -6.57
N ILE A 11 1.35 1.48 -6.45
CA ILE A 11 2.44 1.56 -5.46
C ILE A 11 3.34 2.76 -5.77
N TYR A 12 3.75 2.86 -7.03
CA TYR A 12 4.47 3.98 -7.62
C TYR A 12 3.47 4.90 -8.33
N PRO A 13 3.21 6.11 -7.80
CA PRO A 13 2.25 7.02 -8.40
C PRO A 13 2.81 7.64 -9.69
N LYS A 14 1.97 7.71 -10.73
CA LYS A 14 2.34 8.20 -12.07
C LYS A 14 2.89 9.64 -12.09
N SER A 15 2.62 10.43 -11.06
CA SER A 15 2.91 11.86 -10.99
C SER A 15 4.18 12.25 -10.23
N LYS A 16 4.95 11.31 -9.66
CA LYS A 16 6.10 11.65 -8.80
C LYS A 16 7.46 11.65 -9.49
N SER A 17 8.25 12.64 -9.10
CA SER A 17 9.64 12.89 -9.50
C SER A 17 10.54 11.66 -9.28
N SER A 18 11.51 11.52 -10.19
CA SER A 18 12.57 10.51 -10.35
C SER A 18 13.44 10.17 -9.11
N HIS A 19 13.11 10.63 -7.91
CA HIS A 19 13.94 10.52 -6.71
C HIS A 19 13.46 9.50 -5.66
N MET A 20 12.27 8.89 -5.83
CA MET A 20 11.83 7.80 -4.96
C MET A 20 12.25 6.44 -5.53
N LYS A 21 13.29 5.83 -4.95
CA LYS A 21 13.68 4.45 -5.24
C LYS A 21 12.81 3.49 -4.43
N PHE A 22 11.91 2.78 -5.11
CA PHE A 22 11.20 1.65 -4.53
C PHE A 22 11.99 0.38 -4.82
N SER A 23 12.38 -0.35 -3.78
CA SER A 23 13.05 -1.64 -3.95
C SER A 23 12.13 -2.61 -4.68
N GLY A 24 12.55 -3.09 -5.85
CA GLY A 24 11.79 -4.06 -6.65
C GLY A 24 10.87 -3.48 -7.73
N LEU A 25 10.78 -2.15 -7.88
CA LEU A 25 10.04 -1.50 -8.97
C LEU A 25 10.95 -0.53 -9.74
N ASN A 26 10.89 -0.62 -11.07
CA ASN A 26 11.59 0.28 -11.99
C ASN A 26 10.65 1.36 -12.52
N LEU A 27 11.20 2.44 -13.09
CA LEU A 27 10.38 3.48 -13.74
C LEU A 27 9.50 2.92 -14.88
N SER A 28 9.99 1.88 -15.57
CA SER A 28 9.22 1.15 -16.59
C SER A 28 8.01 0.40 -16.04
N ASP A 29 7.94 0.17 -14.72
CA ASP A 29 6.83 -0.53 -14.08
C ASP A 29 5.60 0.36 -13.85
N THR A 30 5.63 1.64 -14.23
CA THR A 30 4.56 2.61 -13.98
C THR A 30 3.17 2.11 -14.43
N ASN A 31 3.08 1.40 -15.56
CA ASN A 31 1.85 0.79 -16.08
C ASN A 31 1.85 -0.74 -15.95
N HIS A 32 2.85 -1.32 -15.28
CA HIS A 32 2.99 -2.76 -15.15
C HIS A 32 2.12 -3.27 -14.00
N PRO A 33 1.46 -4.45 -14.11
CA PRO A 33 0.63 -5.01 -13.04
C PRO A 33 1.35 -5.18 -11.70
N ARG A 34 2.68 -5.31 -11.72
CA ARG A 34 3.55 -5.35 -10.51
C ARG A 34 3.47 -4.07 -9.67
N ASN A 35 3.10 -2.96 -10.29
CA ASN A 35 2.93 -1.67 -9.63
C ASN A 35 1.52 -1.47 -9.06
N CYS A 36 0.64 -2.48 -9.16
CA CYS A 36 -0.76 -2.36 -8.81
C CYS A 36 -1.12 -3.29 -7.64
N LEU A 37 -1.87 -2.76 -6.68
CA LEU A 37 -2.52 -3.54 -5.62
C LEU A 37 -4.03 -3.45 -5.78
N ARG A 38 -4.71 -4.57 -5.57
CA ARG A 38 -6.18 -4.63 -5.54
C ARG A 38 -6.63 -4.54 -4.10
N LEU A 39 -7.16 -3.38 -3.71
CA LEU A 39 -7.48 -3.05 -2.32
C LEU A 39 -8.97 -2.75 -2.18
N ALA A 40 -9.52 -2.94 -0.99
CA ALA A 40 -10.83 -2.38 -0.67
C ALA A 40 -10.76 -0.85 -0.72
N THR A 41 -11.85 -0.21 -1.15
CA THR A 41 -11.91 1.26 -1.34
C THR A 41 -11.44 2.03 -0.10
N GLU A 42 -11.77 1.58 1.10
CA GLU A 42 -11.35 2.25 2.34
C GLU A 42 -9.84 2.13 2.61
N ILE A 43 -9.24 0.99 2.25
CA ILE A 43 -7.81 0.73 2.42
C ILE A 43 -6.99 1.49 1.39
N GLU A 44 -7.47 1.54 0.14
CA GLU A 44 -6.85 2.33 -0.93
C GLU A 44 -6.80 3.81 -0.56
N HIS A 45 -7.93 4.40 -0.12
CA HIS A 45 -7.94 5.80 0.32
C HIS A 45 -6.95 6.08 1.46
N ALA A 46 -6.79 5.15 2.41
CA ALA A 46 -5.83 5.28 3.49
C ALA A 46 -4.37 5.12 3.02
N PHE A 47 -4.12 4.23 2.04
CA PHE A 47 -2.82 4.04 1.40
C PHE A 47 -2.40 5.29 0.62
N ASP A 48 -3.28 5.82 -0.24
CA ASP A 48 -3.02 7.01 -1.06
C ASP A 48 -2.77 8.27 -0.20
N LYS A 49 -3.50 8.39 0.92
CA LYS A 49 -3.29 9.47 1.90
C LYS A 49 -2.10 9.26 2.83
N LYS A 50 -1.33 8.16 2.66
CA LYS A 50 -0.19 7.79 3.51
C LYS A 50 -0.54 7.63 4.99
N TYR A 51 -1.76 7.23 5.29
CA TYR A 51 -2.18 6.84 6.64
C TYR A 51 -1.82 5.40 6.97
N LEU A 52 -1.46 4.62 5.98
CA LEU A 52 -0.92 3.28 6.15
C LEU A 52 0.14 2.98 5.10
N THR A 53 0.90 1.90 5.32
CA THR A 53 1.77 1.27 4.34
C THR A 53 1.54 -0.24 4.32
N ILE A 54 2.00 -0.91 3.27
CA ILE A 54 1.89 -2.35 3.09
C ILE A 54 3.31 -2.89 2.92
N ILE A 55 3.68 -3.90 3.71
CA ILE A 55 5.00 -4.54 3.68
C ILE A 55 4.80 -6.04 3.53
N GLU A 56 5.57 -6.68 2.67
CA GLU A 56 5.68 -8.13 2.60
C GLU A 56 6.74 -8.63 3.59
N GLU A 57 6.34 -9.46 4.55
CA GLU A 57 7.25 -10.11 5.49
C GLU A 57 6.93 -11.60 5.53
N ASN A 58 7.94 -12.46 5.25
CA ASN A 58 7.81 -13.91 5.25
C ASN A 58 6.67 -14.43 4.33
N GLY A 59 6.52 -13.83 3.14
CA GLY A 59 5.48 -14.18 2.17
C GLY A 59 4.05 -13.75 2.56
N GLN A 60 3.92 -12.91 3.60
CA GLN A 60 2.64 -12.35 4.03
C GLN A 60 2.63 -10.83 3.88
N LEU A 61 1.56 -10.31 3.27
CA LEU A 61 1.32 -8.86 3.22
C LEU A 61 0.76 -8.39 4.56
N LYS A 62 1.45 -7.42 5.17
CA LYS A 62 1.07 -6.78 6.43
C LYS A 62 0.78 -5.31 6.21
N ILE A 63 -0.29 -4.83 6.84
CA ILE A 63 -0.70 -3.43 6.80
C ILE A 63 -0.23 -2.75 8.09
N PHE A 64 0.48 -1.64 7.96
CA PHE A 64 0.95 -0.83 9.08
C PHE A 64 0.26 0.53 9.03
N LEU A 65 -0.45 0.90 10.09
CA LEU A 65 -0.99 2.24 10.24
C LEU A 65 0.14 3.21 10.59
N LEU A 66 0.21 4.31 9.84
CA LEU A 66 1.18 5.39 10.02
C LEU A 66 0.53 6.48 10.89
N ASN A 67 0.78 6.44 12.20
CA ASN A 67 0.56 7.60 13.07
C ASN A 67 1.68 8.63 12.78
N LYS A 68 1.35 9.93 12.81
CA LYS A 68 2.31 11.07 12.72
C LYS A 68 3.54 10.93 13.65
N THR A 69 3.46 10.07 14.65
CA THR A 69 4.54 9.75 15.59
C THR A 69 4.89 8.27 15.43
N ILE A 70 6.04 7.99 14.84
CA ILE A 70 6.55 6.63 14.58
C ILE A 70 6.69 5.87 15.91
N SER A 71 5.87 4.83 16.10
CA SER A 71 6.27 3.58 16.74
C SER A 71 5.26 2.51 16.30
N SER A 72 5.72 1.57 15.48
CA SER A 72 4.89 0.52 14.87
C SER A 72 4.19 -0.31 15.95
N GLN A 73 2.86 -0.24 16.04
CA GLN A 73 2.09 -1.23 16.81
C GLN A 73 1.60 -2.33 15.87
N ARG A 74 2.11 -3.55 16.10
CA ARG A 74 1.61 -4.78 15.48
C ARG A 74 0.20 -5.03 15.99
N ILE A 75 -0.79 -4.96 15.11
CA ILE A 75 -2.16 -5.38 15.45
C ILE A 75 -2.21 -6.90 15.34
N THR A 76 -2.11 -7.59 16.48
CA THR A 76 -2.47 -9.00 16.60
C THR A 76 -3.97 -9.09 16.82
N THR A 77 -4.69 -9.66 15.86
CA THR A 77 -6.06 -10.13 16.11
C THR A 77 -5.98 -11.28 17.12
N VAL A 78 -6.50 -11.05 18.32
CA VAL A 78 -6.71 -12.10 19.31
C VAL A 78 -8.00 -12.83 18.94
N SER A 79 -7.92 -14.15 18.84
CA SER A 79 -9.08 -15.06 18.78
C SER A 79 -9.68 -15.23 20.16
#